data_AF-A0A7Y7NYN4-F1
#
_entry.id   AF-A0A7Y7NYN4-F1
#
_cell.length_a   1.000
_cell.length_b   1.000
_cell.length_c   1.000
_cell.angle_alpha   90.00
_cell.angle_beta   90.00
_cell.angle_gamma   90.00
#
_symmetry.space_group_name_H-M   'P 1'
#
loop_
_entity.id
_entity.type
_entity.pdbx_description
1 polymer ?
#
loop_
_entity_poly.entity_id
_entity_poly.type
_entity_poly.pdbx_seq_one_letter_code
_entity_poly.pdbx_strand_id
1 'polypeptide(L)'
;MNLESYIKENRNSLDIEKPDEEYLWKGIINVGKKSKHILLFRIVAAASILLILTFTFTYFFNREDKQTLLFANINPSLANQEIRLTGQIEAYSKLIKQSSYDASQVVTGSREIQYINDLINYYSKDLKQNGPNPKLVNSLMDLYQKKVMLLERMLNEIEKSKDHEQHKINI
;
A
#
# COMPACT_ATOMS: atom_id res chain seq x y z
N MET A 1 -19.22 -78.66 40.22
CA MET A 1 -18.45 -77.60 40.89
C MET A 1 -18.70 -76.32 40.10
N ASN A 2 -19.30 -75.30 40.72
CA ASN A 2 -19.76 -74.11 40.00
C ASN A 2 -18.62 -73.08 39.94
N LEU A 3 -18.12 -72.79 38.74
CA LEU A 3 -16.94 -71.93 38.51
C LEU A 3 -17.11 -70.55 39.16
N GLU A 4 -18.35 -70.04 39.14
CA GLU A 4 -18.69 -68.74 39.72
C GLU A 4 -18.43 -68.69 41.23
N SER A 5 -18.76 -69.76 41.96
CA SER A 5 -18.53 -69.85 43.41
C SER A 5 -17.04 -69.86 43.72
N TYR A 6 -16.25 -70.60 42.94
CA TYR A 6 -14.80 -70.68 43.09
C TYR A 6 -14.11 -69.33 42.85
N ILE A 7 -14.51 -68.60 41.80
CA ILE A 7 -13.97 -67.26 41.49
C ILE A 7 -14.34 -66.25 42.58
N LYS A 8 -15.58 -66.31 43.10
CA LYS A 8 -16.01 -65.40 44.17
C LYS A 8 -15.25 -65.62 45.48
N GLU A 9 -15.06 -66.88 45.88
CA GLU A 9 -14.32 -67.21 47.11
C GLU A 9 -12.83 -66.89 47.02
N ASN A 10 -12.24 -67.02 45.83
CA ASN A 10 -10.81 -66.80 45.60
C ASN A 10 -10.49 -65.42 45.00
N ARG A 11 -11.46 -64.49 44.94
CA ARG A 11 -11.27 -63.18 44.29
C ARG A 11 -10.04 -62.43 44.80
N ASN A 12 -9.81 -62.45 46.11
CA ASN A 12 -8.71 -61.73 46.74
C ASN A 12 -7.34 -62.39 46.51
N SER A 13 -7.29 -63.71 46.25
CA SER A 13 -6.04 -64.41 45.92
C SER A 13 -5.72 -64.37 44.42
N LEU A 14 -6.74 -64.13 43.59
CA LEU A 14 -6.60 -63.94 42.15
C LEU A 14 -6.21 -62.49 41.79
N ASP A 15 -6.50 -61.52 42.66
CA ASP A 15 -6.14 -60.11 42.47
C ASP A 15 -4.76 -59.81 43.08
N ILE A 16 -3.73 -60.31 42.41
CA ILE A 16 -2.33 -60.30 42.88
C ILE A 16 -1.69 -58.91 42.75
N GLU A 17 -2.22 -58.08 41.85
CA GLU A 17 -1.68 -56.75 41.54
C GLU A 17 -2.62 -55.66 42.04
N LYS A 18 -2.13 -54.83 42.97
CA LYS A 18 -2.81 -53.58 43.30
C LYS A 18 -2.48 -52.56 42.21
N PRO A 19 -3.47 -51.90 41.59
CA PRO A 19 -3.19 -50.86 40.63
C PRO A 19 -2.39 -49.74 41.31
N ASP A 20 -1.36 -49.24 40.63
CA ASP A 20 -0.65 -48.04 41.06
C ASP A 20 -1.57 -46.82 40.88
N GLU A 21 -2.37 -46.55 41.91
CA GLU A 21 -3.32 -45.45 41.92
C GLU A 21 -2.61 -44.11 41.66
N GLU A 22 -1.40 -43.92 42.19
CA GLU A 22 -0.65 -42.68 42.02
C GLU A 22 -0.28 -42.45 40.55
N TYR A 23 0.16 -43.50 39.85
CA TYR A 23 0.43 -43.45 38.42
C TYR A 23 -0.84 -43.16 37.59
N LEU A 24 -1.94 -43.83 37.91
CA LEU A 24 -3.23 -43.64 37.22
C LEU A 24 -3.77 -42.22 37.40
N TRP A 25 -3.71 -41.68 38.62
CA TRP A 25 -4.18 -40.33 38.93
C TRP A 25 -3.27 -39.24 38.33
N LYS A 26 -1.95 -39.46 38.25
CA LYS A 26 -1.02 -38.54 37.57
C LYS A 26 -1.35 -38.37 36.09
N GLY A 27 -1.78 -39.44 35.42
CA GLY A 27 -2.27 -39.38 34.04
C GLY A 27 -3.51 -38.49 33.90
N ILE A 28 -4.51 -38.71 34.76
CA ILE A 28 -5.79 -37.97 34.72
C ILE A 28 -5.60 -36.47 35.00
N ILE A 29 -4.74 -36.11 35.96
CA ILE A 29 -4.45 -34.71 36.32
C ILE A 29 -3.81 -33.93 35.16
N ASN A 30 -3.05 -34.59 34.28
CA ASN A 30 -2.32 -33.93 33.20
C ASN A 30 -3.12 -33.81 31.89
N VAL A 31 -4.24 -34.52 31.72
CA VAL A 31 -5.08 -34.48 30.51
C VAL A 31 -5.76 -33.10 30.33
N GLY A 32 -5.93 -32.33 31.41
CA GLY A 32 -6.57 -31.00 31.39
C GLY A 32 -5.64 -29.80 31.16
N LYS A 33 -4.32 -29.97 31.24
CA LYS A 33 -3.36 -28.85 31.12
C LYS A 33 -3.03 -28.58 29.65
N LYS A 34 -3.99 -28.05 28.88
CA LYS A 34 -3.67 -27.45 27.57
C LYS A 34 -2.66 -26.32 27.78
N SER A 35 -1.50 -26.44 27.12
CA SER A 35 -0.39 -25.50 27.23
C SER A 35 -0.84 -24.09 26.84
N LYS A 36 -1.02 -23.23 27.85
CA LYS A 36 -1.34 -21.79 27.68
C LYS A 36 -0.31 -21.08 26.81
N HIS A 37 0.93 -21.60 26.75
CA HIS A 37 2.01 -21.06 25.93
C HIS A 37 1.70 -21.13 24.43
N ILE A 38 1.03 -22.18 23.94
CA ILE A 38 0.70 -22.30 22.51
C ILE A 38 -0.34 -21.25 22.10
N LEU A 39 -1.30 -20.98 22.97
CA LEU A 39 -2.32 -19.96 22.75
C LEU A 39 -1.71 -18.55 22.75
N LEU A 40 -0.82 -18.26 23.69
CA LEU A 40 -0.08 -17.00 23.74
C LEU A 40 0.82 -16.82 22.52
N PHE A 41 1.54 -17.87 22.07
CA PHE A 41 2.40 -17.79 20.89
C PHE A 41 1.60 -17.49 19.62
N ARG A 42 0.39 -18.06 19.47
CA ARG A 42 -0.51 -17.79 18.34
C ARG A 42 -1.01 -16.35 18.34
N ILE A 43 -1.35 -15.80 19.51
CA ILE A 43 -1.81 -14.41 19.64
C ILE A 43 -0.68 -13.43 19.30
N VAL A 44 0.54 -13.69 19.80
CA VAL A 44 1.72 -12.86 19.51
C VAL A 44 2.08 -12.91 18.03
N ALA A 45 2.04 -14.10 17.41
CA ALA A 45 2.29 -14.25 15.98
C ALA A 45 1.29 -13.46 15.13
N ALA A 46 -0.01 -13.56 15.42
CA ALA A 46 -1.05 -12.82 14.70
C ALA A 46 -0.89 -11.29 14.84
N ALA A 47 -0.58 -10.80 16.04
CA ALA A 47 -0.34 -9.39 16.29
C ALA A 47 0.89 -8.85 15.52
N SER A 48 1.96 -9.65 15.42
CA SER A 48 3.17 -9.27 14.67
C SER A 48 2.91 -9.12 13.17
N ILE A 49 2.09 -9.99 12.59
CA ILE A 49 1.71 -9.94 11.17
C ILE A 49 0.88 -8.68 10.89
N LEU A 50 -0.08 -8.36 11.76
CA LEU A 50 -0.88 -7.14 11.65
C LEU A 50 -0.02 -5.87 11.77
N LEU A 51 0.97 -5.85 12.67
CA LEU A 51 1.89 -4.71 12.79
C LEU A 51 2.77 -4.54 11.54
N ILE A 52 3.28 -5.63 10.97
CA ILE A 52 4.07 -5.56 9.74
C ILE A 52 3.22 -5.08 8.56
N LEU A 53 1.98 -5.58 8.41
CA LEU A 53 1.04 -5.16 7.37
C LEU A 53 0.64 -3.69 7.51
N THR A 54 0.31 -3.24 8.72
CA THR A 54 -0.03 -1.83 8.97
C THR A 54 1.17 -0.92 8.77
N PHE A 55 2.37 -1.32 9.19
CA PHE A 55 3.60 -0.54 8.98
C PHE A 55 3.97 -0.46 7.50
N THR A 56 3.96 -1.58 6.76
CA THR A 56 4.19 -1.56 5.31
C THR A 56 3.12 -0.76 4.58
N PHE A 57 1.83 -0.94 4.91
CA PHE A 57 0.76 -0.18 4.30
C PHE A 57 0.94 1.32 4.53
N THR A 58 1.17 1.75 5.77
CA THR A 58 1.41 3.17 6.09
C THR A 58 2.69 3.71 5.45
N TYR A 59 3.77 2.92 5.39
CA TYR A 59 5.04 3.34 4.80
C TYR A 59 4.94 3.50 3.27
N PHE A 60 4.21 2.61 2.58
CA PHE A 60 4.06 2.66 1.13
C PHE A 60 2.92 3.59 0.67
N PHE A 61 1.81 3.68 1.41
CA PHE A 61 0.67 4.54 1.03
C PHE A 61 0.82 6.00 1.49
N ASN A 62 1.51 6.30 2.60
CA ASN A 62 1.74 7.69 3.02
C ASN A 62 3.00 8.32 2.42
N ARG A 63 3.60 7.70 1.40
CA ARG A 63 4.47 8.44 0.47
C ARG A 63 3.60 9.27 -0.46
N GLU A 64 2.80 10.16 0.10
CA GLU A 64 2.59 11.43 -0.59
C GLU A 64 3.97 12.07 -0.55
N ASP A 65 4.64 12.14 -1.70
CA ASP A 65 5.81 12.97 -1.87
C ASP A 65 5.39 14.36 -1.42
N LYS A 66 5.71 14.71 -0.16
CA LYS A 66 5.59 16.09 0.32
C LYS A 66 6.49 16.88 -0.60
N GLN A 67 5.91 17.44 -1.65
CA GLN A 67 6.64 18.15 -2.68
C GLN A 67 7.35 19.29 -1.97
N THR A 68 8.64 19.09 -1.71
CA THR A 68 9.49 20.13 -1.17
C THR A 68 9.55 21.18 -2.27
N LEU A 69 8.87 22.31 -2.05
CA LEU A 69 8.85 23.42 -3.00
C LEU A 69 10.28 23.79 -3.37
N LEU A 70 10.62 23.63 -4.64
CA LEU A 70 11.96 23.87 -5.17
C LEU A 70 12.36 25.34 -5.00
N PHE A 71 11.39 26.24 -5.12
CA PHE A 71 11.65 27.69 -5.10
C PHE A 71 11.40 28.36 -3.74
N ALA A 72 10.98 27.62 -2.71
CA ALA A 72 10.71 28.17 -1.38
C ALA A 72 11.91 28.92 -0.77
N ASN A 73 13.11 28.40 -0.98
CA ASN A 73 14.35 29.01 -0.47
C ASN A 73 14.94 30.09 -1.40
N ILE A 74 14.34 30.32 -2.56
CA ILE A 74 14.85 31.26 -3.58
C ILE A 74 14.05 32.56 -3.56
N ASN A 75 12.72 32.47 -3.73
CA ASN A 75 11.85 33.64 -3.75
C ASN A 75 10.39 33.23 -3.43
N PRO A 76 9.70 33.93 -2.52
CA PRO A 76 8.33 33.60 -2.14
C PRO A 76 7.33 33.70 -3.31
N SER A 77 7.53 34.62 -4.26
CA SER A 77 6.69 34.73 -5.46
C SER A 77 6.83 33.50 -6.37
N LEU A 78 8.06 33.01 -6.56
CA LEU A 78 8.32 31.79 -7.35
C LEU A 78 7.75 30.55 -6.66
N ALA A 79 7.85 30.47 -5.33
CA ALA A 79 7.25 29.39 -4.55
C ALA A 79 5.72 29.38 -4.70
N ASN A 80 5.07 30.55 -4.64
CA ASN A 80 3.62 30.65 -4.88
C ASN A 80 3.24 30.23 -6.31
N GLN A 81 4.07 30.59 -7.30
CA GLN A 81 3.84 30.18 -8.68
C GLN A 81 4.00 28.66 -8.86
N GLU A 82 4.99 28.05 -8.22
CA GLU A 82 5.17 26.61 -8.18
C GLU A 82 3.95 25.90 -7.60
N ILE A 83 3.47 26.34 -6.43
CA ILE A 83 2.26 25.80 -5.78
C ILE A 83 1.06 25.83 -6.75
N ARG A 84 0.87 26.95 -7.46
CA ARG A 84 -0.25 27.08 -8.40
C ARG A 84 -0.12 26.10 -9.56
N LEU A 85 1.06 25.98 -10.15
CA LEU A 85 1.30 25.11 -11.30
C LEU A 85 1.25 23.63 -10.90
N THR A 86 1.81 23.25 -9.76
CA THR A 86 1.73 21.87 -9.26
C THR A 86 0.29 21.48 -8.93
N GLY A 87 -0.49 22.40 -8.34
CA GLY A 87 -1.91 22.20 -8.10
C GLY A 87 -2.72 21.99 -9.40
N GLN A 88 -2.41 22.76 -10.46
CA GLN A 88 -3.02 22.56 -11.78
C GLN A 88 -2.63 21.21 -12.40
N ILE A 89 -1.35 20.84 -12.33
CA ILE A 89 -0.85 19.55 -12.79
C ILE A 89 -1.60 18.40 -12.11
N GLU A 90 -1.76 18.47 -10.78
CA GLU A 90 -2.47 17.46 -10.01
C GLU A 90 -3.94 17.38 -10.41
N ALA A 91 -4.62 18.52 -10.50
CA ALA A 91 -6.02 18.60 -10.89
C ALA A 91 -6.26 17.99 -12.28
N TYR A 92 -5.49 18.41 -13.29
CA TYR A 92 -5.63 17.88 -14.65
C TYR A 92 -5.24 16.40 -14.75
N SER A 93 -4.18 15.99 -14.05
CA SER A 93 -3.79 14.56 -14.00
C SER A 93 -4.90 13.71 -13.38
N LYS A 94 -5.60 14.21 -12.36
CA LYS A 94 -6.73 13.52 -11.74
C LYS A 94 -7.91 13.41 -12.69
N LEU A 95 -8.26 14.50 -13.38
CA LEU A 95 -9.34 14.51 -14.38
C LEU A 95 -9.07 13.52 -15.52
N ILE A 96 -7.85 13.51 -16.06
CA ILE A 96 -7.45 12.55 -17.10
C ILE A 96 -7.51 11.11 -16.57
N LYS A 97 -7.08 10.84 -15.34
CA LYS A 97 -7.18 9.48 -14.77
C LYS A 97 -8.62 9.02 -14.53
N GLN A 98 -9.54 9.96 -14.31
CA GLN A 98 -10.96 9.67 -14.05
C GLN A 98 -11.78 9.58 -15.33
N SER A 99 -11.29 10.12 -16.45
CA SER A 99 -11.98 10.03 -17.73
C SER A 99 -11.81 8.63 -18.35
N SER A 100 -12.87 8.18 -19.02
CA SER A 100 -12.81 6.99 -19.87
C SER A 100 -12.34 7.44 -21.25
N TYR A 101 -11.13 7.06 -21.64
CA TYR A 101 -10.54 7.40 -22.93
C TYR A 101 -9.81 6.18 -23.52
N ASP A 102 -9.71 6.13 -24.85
CA ASP A 102 -8.85 5.16 -25.52
C ASP A 102 -7.39 5.60 -25.39
N ALA A 103 -6.52 4.69 -24.91
CA ALA A 103 -5.09 4.93 -24.76
C ALA A 103 -4.45 5.55 -26.01
N SER A 104 -4.93 5.17 -27.21
CA SER A 104 -4.48 5.72 -28.49
C SER A 104 -4.61 7.26 -28.59
N GLN A 105 -5.61 7.84 -27.93
CA GLN A 105 -5.92 9.28 -27.94
C GLN A 105 -4.88 10.11 -27.19
N VAL A 106 -4.13 9.50 -26.27
CA VAL A 106 -3.20 10.23 -25.38
C VAL A 106 -1.75 9.76 -25.48
N VAL A 107 -1.42 8.74 -26.29
CA VAL A 107 -0.06 8.16 -26.35
C VAL A 107 1.02 9.20 -26.60
N THR A 108 0.78 10.14 -27.52
CA THR A 108 1.74 11.21 -27.84
C THR A 108 1.88 12.18 -26.67
N GLY A 109 0.77 12.62 -26.08
CA GLY A 109 0.77 13.47 -24.89
C GLY A 109 1.49 12.83 -23.70
N SER A 110 1.25 11.55 -23.45
CA SER A 110 1.89 10.81 -22.36
C SER A 110 3.42 10.72 -22.50
N ARG A 111 3.93 10.51 -23.73
CA ARG A 111 5.38 10.52 -24.00
C ARG A 111 5.99 11.91 -23.81
N GLU A 112 5.31 12.94 -24.28
CA GLU A 112 5.74 14.33 -24.09
C GLU A 112 5.75 14.74 -22.60
N ILE A 113 4.74 14.32 -21.83
CA ILE A 113 4.68 14.52 -20.37
C ILE A 113 5.87 13.83 -19.69
N GLN A 114 6.19 12.60 -20.07
CA GLN A 114 7.33 11.88 -19.51
C GLN A 114 8.64 12.61 -19.80
N TYR A 115 8.84 13.07 -21.03
CA TYR A 115 10.03 13.85 -21.40
C TYR A 115 10.16 15.15 -20.57
N ILE A 116 9.05 15.88 -20.39
CA ILE A 116 9.05 17.08 -19.55
C ILE A 116 9.38 16.74 -18.09
N ASN A 117 8.86 15.63 -17.55
CA ASN A 117 9.18 15.19 -16.19
C ASN A 117 10.67 14.89 -16.03
N ASP A 118 11.28 14.23 -17.02
CA ASP A 118 12.70 13.92 -17.00
C ASP A 118 13.54 15.20 -17.00
N LEU A 119 13.16 16.21 -17.79
CA LEU A 119 13.81 17.51 -17.79
C LEU A 119 13.63 18.26 -16.46
N ILE A 120 12.43 18.27 -15.88
CA ILE A 120 12.18 18.87 -14.56
C ILE A 120 13.06 18.19 -13.52
N ASN A 121 13.14 16.85 -13.51
CA ASN A 121 13.98 16.10 -12.59
C ASN A 121 15.47 16.41 -12.76
N TYR A 122 15.94 16.48 -14.00
CA TYR A 122 17.31 16.82 -14.34
C TYR A 122 17.68 18.23 -13.83
N TYR A 123 16.88 19.23 -14.18
CA TYR A 123 17.14 20.62 -13.77
C TYR A 123 16.91 20.85 -12.28
N SER A 124 16.02 20.10 -11.63
CA SER A 124 15.84 20.16 -10.17
C SER A 124 17.07 19.63 -9.43
N LYS A 125 17.73 18.59 -9.97
CA LYS A 125 18.99 18.08 -9.42
C LYS A 125 20.11 19.11 -9.61
N ASP A 126 20.21 19.69 -10.79
CA ASP A 126 21.16 20.76 -11.10
C ASP A 126 21.00 21.96 -10.15
N LEU A 127 19.76 22.40 -9.93
CA LEU A 127 19.43 23.49 -9.01
C LEU A 127 19.87 23.19 -7.57
N LYS A 128 19.71 21.95 -7.11
CA LYS A 128 20.13 21.52 -5.77
C LYS A 128 21.65 21.42 -5.62
N GLN A 129 22.36 21.06 -6.69
CA GLN A 129 23.82 20.87 -6.65
C GLN A 129 24.59 22.18 -6.85
N ASN A 130 24.17 22.98 -7.82
CA ASN A 130 24.90 24.17 -8.28
C ASN A 130 24.26 25.48 -7.78
N GLY A 131 23.10 25.41 -7.14
CA GLY A 131 22.39 26.56 -6.61
C GLY A 131 21.55 27.31 -7.66
N PRO A 132 20.85 28.37 -7.25
CA PRO A 132 19.95 29.11 -8.14
C PRO A 132 20.70 29.91 -9.20
N ASN A 133 20.42 29.59 -10.46
CA ASN A 133 20.79 30.40 -11.63
C ASN A 133 19.49 30.93 -12.28
N PRO A 134 19.36 32.24 -12.59
CA PRO A 134 18.17 32.79 -13.22
C PRO A 134 17.72 32.05 -14.49
N LYS A 135 18.66 31.60 -15.34
CA LYS A 135 18.33 30.82 -16.53
C LYS A 135 17.73 29.46 -16.18
N LEU A 136 18.27 28.79 -15.17
CA LEU A 136 17.80 27.49 -14.69
C LEU A 136 16.41 27.61 -14.05
N VAL A 137 16.21 28.62 -13.21
CA VAL A 137 14.93 28.93 -12.57
C VAL A 137 13.85 29.20 -13.62
N ASN A 138 14.14 30.05 -14.60
CA ASN A 138 13.20 30.34 -15.70
C ASN A 138 12.89 29.10 -16.53
N SER A 139 13.90 28.27 -16.81
CA SER A 139 13.72 27.03 -17.58
C SER A 139 12.84 26.03 -16.83
N LEU A 140 13.06 25.86 -15.53
CA LEU A 140 12.19 25.02 -14.70
C LEU A 140 10.75 25.54 -14.69
N MET A 141 10.56 26.85 -14.51
CA MET A 141 9.22 27.45 -14.50
C MET A 141 8.50 27.26 -15.85
N ASP A 142 9.21 27.47 -16.96
CA ASP A 142 8.70 27.21 -18.31
C ASP A 142 8.31 25.74 -18.51
N LEU A 143 9.08 24.79 -17.98
CA LEU A 143 8.74 23.37 -18.03
C LEU A 143 7.47 23.04 -17.24
N TYR A 144 7.30 23.62 -16.04
CA TYR A 144 6.05 23.46 -15.29
C TYR A 144 4.85 24.00 -16.07
N GLN A 145 4.98 25.18 -16.68
CA GLN A 145 3.92 25.78 -17.51
C GLN A 145 3.60 24.91 -18.73
N LYS A 146 4.61 24.42 -19.45
CA LYS A 146 4.44 23.52 -20.59
C LYS A 146 3.73 22.23 -20.20
N LYS A 147 4.07 21.67 -19.03
CA LYS A 147 3.40 20.48 -18.50
C LYS A 147 1.91 20.74 -18.27
N VAL A 148 1.55 21.88 -17.68
CA VAL A 148 0.15 22.29 -17.50
C VAL A 148 -0.57 22.38 -18.84
N MET A 149 -0.01 23.10 -19.82
CA MET A 149 -0.61 23.28 -21.15
C MET A 149 -0.82 21.95 -21.88
N LEU A 150 0.14 21.03 -21.74
CA LEU A 150 0.05 19.72 -22.36
C LEU A 150 -1.06 18.86 -21.73
N LEU A 151 -1.17 18.86 -20.40
CA LEU A 151 -2.25 18.17 -19.69
C LEU A 151 -3.62 18.75 -20.06
N GLU A 152 -3.73 20.07 -20.15
CA GLU A 152 -4.95 20.75 -20.61
C GLU A 152 -5.32 20.33 -22.04
N ARG A 153 -4.35 20.30 -22.96
CA ARG A 153 -4.57 19.83 -24.34
C ARG A 153 -5.07 18.38 -24.36
N MET A 154 -4.44 17.49 -23.60
CA MET A 154 -4.85 16.08 -23.51
C MET A 154 -6.28 15.95 -22.97
N LEU A 155 -6.64 16.73 -21.95
CA LEU A 155 -7.99 16.74 -21.40
C LEU A 155 -9.01 17.19 -22.45
N ASN A 156 -8.70 18.24 -23.20
CA ASN A 156 -9.56 18.75 -24.28
C ASN A 156 -9.72 17.72 -25.42
N GLU A 157 -8.67 16.95 -25.74
CA GLU A 157 -8.73 15.87 -26.74
C GLU A 157 -9.66 14.73 -26.28
N ILE A 158 -9.58 14.34 -25.00
CA ILE A 158 -10.46 13.34 -24.40
C ILE A 158 -11.92 13.81 -24.37
N GLU A 159 -12.16 15.09 -24.05
CA GLU A 159 -13.53 15.62 -24.00
C GLU A 159 -14.16 15.67 -25.41
N LYS A 160 -13.40 16.11 -26.41
CA LYS A 160 -13.87 16.11 -27.81
C LYS A 160 -14.17 14.70 -28.32
N SER A 161 -13.37 13.71 -27.98
CA SER A 161 -13.62 12.34 -28.44
C SER A 161 -14.93 11.79 -27.87
N LYS A 162 -15.23 12.10 -26.60
CA LYS A 162 -16.49 11.74 -25.95
C LYS A 162 -17.71 12.36 -26.62
N ASP A 163 -17.67 13.65 -26.97
CA ASP A 163 -18.78 14.33 -27.65
C ASP A 163 -19.03 13.76 -29.05
N HIS A 164 -17.97 13.41 -29.77
CA HIS A 164 -18.07 12.77 -31.08
C HIS A 164 -18.60 11.33 -31.02
N GLU A 165 -18.36 10.59 -29.94
CA GLU A 165 -18.96 9.28 -29.71
C GLU A 165 -20.46 9.40 -29.40
N GLN A 166 -20.87 10.34 -28.56
CA GLN A 166 -22.29 10.54 -28.21
C GLN A 166 -23.16 10.89 -29.43
N HIS A 167 -22.63 11.67 -30.38
CA HIS A 167 -23.37 12.00 -31.61
C HIS A 167 -23.51 10.85 -32.60
N LYS A 168 -22.69 9.78 -32.52
CA LYS A 168 -22.78 8.63 -33.43
C LYS A 168 -23.82 7.58 -33.02
N ILE A 169 -24.42 7.67 -31.82
CA ILE A 169 -25.36 6.64 -31.29
C ILE A 169 -26.84 6.95 -31.62
N ASN A 170 -27.13 7.95 -32.46
CA ASN A 170 -28.49 8.16 -33.00
C ASN A 170 -28.52 7.69 -34.47
N ILE A 171 -28.68 6.38 -34.68
CA ILE A 171 -29.07 5.78 -35.97
C ILE A 171 -30.12 4.71 -35.71
#